data_AF-A0A6J4S3T3-F1
#
_entry.id   AF-A0A6J4S3T3-F1
#
_cell.length_a   1.000
_cell.length_b   1.000
_cell.length_c   1.000
_cell.angle_alpha   90.00
_cell.angle_beta   90.00
_cell.angle_gamma   90.00
#
_symmetry.space_group_name_H-M   'P 1'
#
loop_
_entity.id
_entity.type
_entity.pdbx_description
1 polymer ?
#
loop_
_entity_poly.entity_id
_entity_poly.type
_entity_poly.pdbx_seq_one_letter_code
_entity_poly.pdbx_strand_id
1 'polypeptide(L)'
;MLAAALIALTLQDVETWSLTWLTSLFMGPIVVLIAVTLRHMPRTKPQEIKPQSSDSISWDDVAGVTKAKAELREVVDFLRDAKRFKRLGAKVPKGILLHGPPGTGKTLLAKTVAHESNAKFFAEEDRYPKDKRELVEHMTVLLAGRVAEHMVFGRITTGASDDLKRVYELSRSMIAEYGMDPSSCRAACPRTTTRSPTRRGPSSTTSRST
;
A
#
# COMPACT_ATOMS: atom_id res chain seq x y z
N MET A 1 39.92 63.79 -13.88
CA MET A 1 39.51 62.90 -12.77
C MET A 1 37.98 62.77 -12.64
N LEU A 2 37.21 63.86 -12.75
CA LEU A 2 35.73 63.81 -12.69
C LEU A 2 35.05 62.99 -13.80
N ALA A 3 35.53 63.05 -15.05
CA ALA A 3 34.94 62.29 -16.17
C ALA A 3 35.08 60.77 -16.02
N ALA A 4 36.21 60.28 -15.49
CA ALA A 4 36.43 58.86 -15.24
C ALA A 4 35.54 58.33 -14.10
N ALA A 5 35.30 59.15 -13.07
CA ALA A 5 34.41 58.81 -11.97
C ALA A 5 32.93 58.75 -12.41
N LEU A 6 32.50 59.63 -13.32
CA LEU A 6 31.13 59.64 -13.85
C LEU A 6 30.85 58.40 -14.71
N ILE A 7 31.83 57.98 -15.53
CA ILE A 7 31.74 56.77 -16.36
C ILE A 7 31.76 55.49 -15.50
N ALA A 8 32.54 55.48 -14.42
CA ALA A 8 32.55 54.37 -13.47
C ALA A 8 31.18 54.21 -12.77
N LEU A 9 30.53 55.32 -12.37
CA LEU A 9 29.18 55.28 -11.82
C LEU A 9 28.15 54.72 -12.81
N THR A 10 28.20 55.13 -14.08
CA THR A 10 27.23 54.66 -15.08
C THR A 10 27.42 53.19 -15.45
N LEU A 11 28.66 52.70 -15.48
CA LEU A 11 28.93 51.26 -15.71
C LEU A 11 28.44 50.40 -14.54
N GLN A 12 28.59 50.88 -13.31
CA GLN A 12 28.16 50.16 -12.11
C GLN A 12 26.64 50.16 -11.95
N ASP A 13 25.97 51.26 -12.34
CA ASP A 13 24.51 51.31 -12.47
C ASP A 13 24.01 50.32 -13.53
N VAL A 14 24.66 50.21 -14.69
CA VAL A 14 24.26 49.26 -15.75
C VAL A 14 24.47 47.80 -15.34
N GLU A 15 25.54 47.49 -14.61
CA GLU A 15 25.81 46.13 -14.12
C GLU A 15 24.78 45.70 -13.07
N THR A 16 24.42 46.58 -12.14
CA THR A 16 23.38 46.29 -11.13
C THR A 16 21.97 46.23 -11.72
N TRP A 17 21.67 47.08 -12.70
CA TRP A 17 20.40 47.03 -13.43
C TRP A 17 20.28 45.71 -14.20
N SER A 18 21.31 45.32 -14.95
CA SER A 18 21.29 44.09 -15.74
C SER A 18 21.18 42.82 -14.86
N LEU A 19 21.90 42.74 -13.74
CA LEU A 19 21.81 41.60 -12.82
C LEU A 19 20.43 41.46 -12.14
N THR A 20 19.78 42.58 -11.80
CA THR A 20 18.45 42.57 -11.17
C THR A 20 17.36 42.14 -12.15
N TRP A 21 17.42 42.65 -13.37
CA TRP A 21 16.48 42.29 -14.43
C TRP A 21 16.68 40.86 -14.92
N LEU A 22 17.94 40.39 -15.05
CA LEU A 22 18.26 39.02 -15.45
C LEU A 22 17.74 37.99 -14.43
N THR A 23 17.89 38.27 -13.12
CA THR A 23 17.38 37.39 -12.06
C THR A 23 15.85 37.33 -12.07
N SER A 24 15.18 38.48 -12.26
CA SER A 24 13.72 38.55 -12.29
C SER A 24 13.14 37.89 -13.53
N LEU A 25 13.79 38.05 -14.69
CA LEU A 25 13.40 37.42 -15.95
C LEU A 25 13.66 35.91 -15.94
N PHE A 26 14.62 35.42 -15.15
CA PHE A 26 14.89 33.99 -15.00
C PHE A 26 14.01 33.32 -13.93
N MET A 27 13.78 33.97 -12.79
CA MET A 27 12.95 33.43 -11.69
C MET A 27 11.45 33.49 -11.96
N GLY A 28 10.96 34.54 -12.64
CA GLY A 28 9.55 34.66 -13.00
C GLY A 28 8.98 33.43 -13.74
N PRO A 29 9.56 33.02 -14.89
CA PRO A 29 9.07 31.87 -15.64
C PRO A 29 9.27 30.55 -14.89
N ILE A 30 10.30 30.41 -14.06
CA ILE A 30 10.49 29.22 -13.20
C ILE A 30 9.37 29.10 -12.17
N VAL A 31 8.99 30.19 -11.51
CA VAL A 31 7.88 30.20 -10.55
C VAL A 31 6.55 29.93 -11.23
N VAL A 32 6.33 30.46 -12.44
CA VAL A 32 5.12 30.17 -13.24
C VAL A 32 5.08 28.70 -13.66
N LEU A 33 6.21 28.12 -14.09
CA LEU A 33 6.31 26.69 -14.42
C LEU A 33 5.99 25.80 -13.21
N ILE A 34 6.53 26.13 -12.03
CA ILE A 34 6.22 25.42 -10.79
C ILE A 34 4.73 25.57 -10.43
N ALA A 35 4.15 26.77 -10.55
CA ALA A 35 2.74 26.98 -10.26
C ALA A 35 1.81 26.20 -11.22
N VAL A 36 2.14 26.16 -12.52
CA VAL A 36 1.37 25.44 -13.54
C VAL A 36 1.47 23.93 -13.34
N THR A 37 2.65 23.41 -12.98
CA THR A 37 2.85 21.98 -12.69
C THR A 37 2.16 21.57 -11.39
N LEU A 38 2.21 22.38 -10.33
CA LEU A 38 1.45 22.14 -9.10
C LEU A 38 -0.07 22.17 -9.33
N ARG A 39 -0.56 23.00 -10.25
CA ARG A 39 -1.98 23.04 -10.63
C ARG A 39 -2.42 21.79 -11.39
N HIS A 40 -1.51 21.10 -12.05
CA HIS A 40 -1.78 19.87 -12.80
C HIS A 40 -1.66 18.59 -11.98
N MET A 41 -1.39 18.65 -10.67
CA MET A 41 -1.46 17.45 -9.85
C MET A 41 -2.91 16.96 -9.76
N PRO A 42 -3.24 15.78 -10.33
CA PRO A 42 -4.55 15.18 -10.14
C PRO A 42 -4.64 14.80 -8.65
N ARG A 43 -5.59 15.41 -7.93
CA ARG A 43 -5.92 14.95 -6.58
C ARG A 43 -6.44 13.53 -6.70
N THR A 44 -5.62 12.56 -6.31
CA THR A 44 -6.04 11.18 -6.18
C THR A 44 -7.12 11.15 -5.11
N LYS A 45 -8.36 10.97 -5.53
CA LYS A 45 -9.46 10.70 -4.61
C LYS A 45 -9.20 9.28 -4.09
N PRO A 46 -9.03 9.08 -2.78
CA PRO A 46 -8.94 7.73 -2.22
C PRO A 46 -10.16 6.94 -2.70
N GLN A 47 -9.94 5.87 -3.46
CA GLN A 47 -11.03 5.06 -3.99
C GLN A 47 -11.71 4.35 -2.82
N GLU A 48 -13.05 4.49 -2.75
CA GLU A 48 -13.86 3.79 -1.77
C GLU A 48 -13.80 2.29 -2.07
N ILE A 49 -13.10 1.52 -1.22
CA ILE A 49 -13.30 0.07 -1.19
C ILE A 49 -14.73 -0.16 -0.70
N LYS A 50 -15.62 -0.50 -1.63
CA LYS A 50 -16.85 -1.22 -1.31
C LYS A 50 -16.46 -2.69 -1.15
N PRO A 51 -16.34 -3.24 0.07
CA PRO A 51 -16.10 -4.65 0.23
C PRO A 51 -17.32 -5.40 -0.33
N GLN A 52 -17.15 -6.06 -1.48
CA GLN A 52 -18.06 -7.11 -1.92
C GLN A 52 -17.74 -8.39 -1.15
N SER A 53 -18.03 -8.34 0.15
CA SER A 53 -18.29 -9.48 1.02
C SER A 53 -18.57 -8.90 2.38
N SER A 54 -19.83 -8.97 2.80
CA SER A 54 -20.28 -8.74 4.16
C SER A 54 -19.72 -9.80 5.09
N ASP A 55 -18.40 -9.79 5.33
CA ASP A 55 -17.89 -10.35 6.59
C ASP A 55 -18.17 -9.28 7.63
N SER A 56 -19.36 -9.35 8.23
CA SER A 56 -19.74 -8.54 9.38
C SER A 56 -18.88 -8.95 10.57
N ILE A 57 -17.68 -8.36 10.66
CA ILE A 57 -16.75 -8.60 11.75
C ILE A 57 -17.35 -7.99 13.02
N SER A 58 -17.52 -8.81 14.06
CA SER A 58 -18.07 -8.41 15.35
C SER A 58 -16.97 -8.18 16.38
N TRP A 59 -17.33 -7.57 17.52
CA TRP A 59 -16.42 -7.41 18.66
C TRP A 59 -15.88 -8.74 19.23
N ASP A 60 -16.56 -9.85 18.94
CA ASP A 60 -16.17 -11.19 19.35
C ASP A 60 -14.97 -11.73 18.57
N ASP A 61 -14.75 -11.27 17.34
CA ASP A 61 -13.65 -11.69 16.47
C ASP A 61 -12.30 -11.08 16.88
N VAL A 62 -12.33 -10.06 17.74
CA VAL A 62 -11.11 -9.38 18.21
C VAL A 62 -10.67 -9.98 19.55
N ALA A 63 -9.67 -10.85 19.56
CA ALA A 63 -9.12 -11.40 20.79
C ALA A 63 -8.14 -10.44 21.51
N GLY A 64 -8.19 -10.40 22.85
CA GLY A 64 -7.04 -9.98 23.66
C GLY A 64 -6.82 -8.48 23.94
N VAL A 65 -7.76 -7.59 23.59
CA VAL A 65 -7.56 -6.12 23.77
C VAL A 65 -8.73 -5.43 24.51
N THR A 66 -8.95 -5.78 25.79
CA THR A 66 -10.11 -5.29 26.57
C THR A 66 -10.10 -3.78 26.80
N LYS A 67 -8.95 -3.20 27.15
CA LYS A 67 -8.83 -1.74 27.39
C LYS A 67 -9.11 -0.92 26.13
N ALA A 68 -8.46 -1.24 25.02
CA ALA A 68 -8.68 -0.53 23.77
C ALA A 68 -10.09 -0.74 23.21
N LYS A 69 -10.71 -1.91 23.42
CA LYS A 69 -12.13 -2.13 23.08
C LYS A 69 -13.04 -1.16 23.84
N ALA A 70 -12.80 -0.93 25.13
CA ALA A 70 -13.60 0.00 25.93
C ALA A 70 -13.48 1.44 25.41
N GLU A 71 -12.25 1.91 25.16
CA GLU A 71 -12.00 3.24 24.59
C GLU A 71 -12.61 3.40 23.19
N LEU A 72 -12.50 2.37 22.34
CA LEU A 72 -13.07 2.39 21.00
C LEU A 72 -14.60 2.33 20.97
N ARG A 73 -15.26 1.73 21.97
CA ARG A 73 -16.73 1.76 22.08
C ARG A 73 -17.25 3.18 22.29
N GLU A 74 -16.58 3.97 23.11
CA GLU A 74 -16.93 5.38 23.31
C GLU A 74 -16.83 6.18 22.01
N VAL A 75 -15.79 5.91 21.21
CA VAL A 75 -15.64 6.52 19.89
C VAL A 75 -16.75 6.07 18.95
N VAL A 76 -17.11 4.80 18.96
CA VAL A 76 -18.20 4.29 18.12
C VAL A 76 -19.52 4.99 18.45
N ASP A 77 -19.84 5.16 19.73
CA ASP A 77 -21.02 5.90 20.18
C ASP A 77 -20.96 7.36 19.70
N PHE A 78 -19.77 7.96 19.80
CA PHE A 78 -19.52 9.30 19.29
C PHE A 78 -19.77 9.41 17.77
N LEU A 79 -19.31 8.43 16.99
CA LEU A 79 -19.46 8.39 15.53
C LEU A 79 -20.92 8.15 15.11
N ARG A 80 -21.68 7.34 15.85
CA ARG A 80 -23.11 7.10 15.59
C ARG A 80 -23.96 8.37 15.80
N ASP A 81 -23.72 9.10 16.89
CA ASP A 81 -24.58 10.22 17.32
C ASP A 81 -23.82 11.56 17.51
N ALA A 82 -22.96 11.93 16.57
CA ALA A 82 -22.13 13.15 16.67
C ALA A 82 -22.92 14.44 16.97
N LYS A 83 -24.17 14.56 16.49
CA LYS A 83 -25.05 15.71 16.77
C LYS A 83 -25.41 15.83 18.25
N ARG A 84 -25.62 14.71 18.94
CA ARG A 84 -25.95 14.68 20.38
C ARG A 84 -24.78 15.23 21.20
N PHE A 85 -23.57 14.77 20.91
CA PHE A 85 -22.36 15.21 21.58
C PHE A 85 -22.01 16.68 21.30
N LYS A 86 -22.22 17.14 20.06
CA LYS A 86 -21.98 18.55 19.70
C LYS A 86 -22.90 19.52 20.46
N ARG A 87 -24.16 19.14 20.73
CA ARG A 87 -25.10 19.95 21.54
C ARG A 87 -24.69 20.05 23.01
N LEU A 88 -23.97 19.05 23.52
CA LEU A 88 -23.45 19.02 24.88
C LEU A 88 -22.10 19.75 25.02
N GLY A 89 -21.61 20.39 23.94
CA GLY A 89 -20.31 21.07 23.94
C GLY A 89 -19.11 20.13 23.95
N ALA A 90 -19.31 18.83 23.71
CA ALA A 90 -18.23 17.86 23.72
C ALA A 90 -17.30 18.04 22.51
N LYS A 91 -15.99 17.91 22.74
CA LYS A 91 -14.97 18.01 21.70
C LYS A 91 -14.91 16.71 20.90
N VAL A 92 -15.22 16.81 19.62
CA VAL A 92 -15.22 15.69 18.67
C VAL A 92 -13.78 15.21 18.41
N PRO A 93 -13.46 13.92 18.64
CA PRO A 93 -12.19 13.35 18.19
C PRO A 93 -12.14 13.37 16.66
N LYS A 94 -11.02 13.83 16.09
CA LYS A 94 -10.85 13.94 14.62
C LYS A 94 -10.37 12.65 13.96
N GLY A 95 -9.79 11.73 14.74
CA GLY A 95 -9.22 10.49 14.23
C GLY A 95 -8.55 9.68 15.33
N ILE A 96 -8.22 8.42 15.03
CA ILE A 96 -7.62 7.46 15.96
C ILE A 96 -6.43 6.82 15.28
N LEU A 97 -5.30 6.79 15.97
CA LEU A 97 -4.09 6.11 15.53
C LEU A 97 -3.88 4.85 16.39
N LEU A 98 -4.02 3.68 15.79
CA LEU A 98 -3.73 2.41 16.45
C LEU A 98 -2.25 2.05 16.22
N HIS A 99 -1.43 2.05 17.28
CA HIS A 99 0.00 1.75 17.20
C HIS A 99 0.40 0.51 18.00
N GLY A 100 1.54 -0.12 17.66
CA GLY A 100 2.13 -1.29 18.34
C GLY A 100 2.61 -2.41 17.39
N PRO A 101 3.10 -3.55 17.92
CA PRO A 101 3.71 -4.63 17.14
C PRO A 101 2.77 -5.22 16.08
N PRO A 102 3.29 -5.73 14.94
CA PRO A 102 2.48 -6.42 13.95
C PRO A 102 1.80 -7.66 14.56
N GLY A 103 0.61 -8.01 14.06
CA GLY A 103 -0.16 -9.16 14.55
C GLY A 103 -1.04 -8.90 15.79
N THR A 104 -1.04 -7.69 16.34
CA THR A 104 -1.86 -7.31 17.53
C THR A 104 -3.29 -6.85 17.19
N GLY A 105 -3.83 -7.28 16.05
CA GLY A 105 -5.25 -7.06 15.70
C GLY A 105 -5.67 -5.61 15.43
N LYS A 106 -4.75 -4.66 15.22
CA LYS A 106 -5.07 -3.24 14.98
C LYS A 106 -5.98 -3.02 13.77
N THR A 107 -5.67 -3.70 12.67
CA THR A 107 -6.48 -3.64 11.46
C THR A 107 -7.86 -4.26 11.66
N LEU A 108 -7.96 -5.33 12.46
CA LEU A 108 -9.25 -5.96 12.81
C LEU A 108 -10.09 -5.06 13.73
N LEU A 109 -9.46 -4.40 14.70
CA LEU A 109 -10.10 -3.39 15.55
C LEU A 109 -10.65 -2.22 14.71
N ALA A 110 -9.86 -1.71 13.78
CA ALA A 110 -10.29 -0.62 12.89
C ALA A 110 -11.48 -1.04 12.00
N LYS A 111 -11.46 -2.26 11.45
CA LYS A 111 -12.57 -2.84 10.68
C LYS A 111 -13.85 -2.95 11.53
N THR A 112 -13.73 -3.48 12.75
CA THR A 112 -14.87 -3.64 13.68
C THR A 112 -15.50 -2.30 14.06
N VAL A 113 -14.67 -1.29 14.36
CA VAL A 113 -15.14 0.07 14.71
C VAL A 113 -15.89 0.72 13.56
N ALA A 114 -15.39 0.58 12.33
CA ALA A 114 -16.07 1.12 11.17
C ALA A 114 -17.41 0.42 10.90
N HIS A 115 -17.45 -0.91 11.04
CA HIS A 115 -18.67 -1.70 10.92
C HIS A 115 -19.72 -1.28 11.97
N GLU A 116 -19.33 -1.21 13.25
CA GLU A 116 -20.25 -0.87 14.34
C GLU A 116 -20.75 0.57 14.24
N SER A 117 -19.89 1.52 13.88
CA SER A 117 -20.29 2.93 13.72
C SER A 117 -21.03 3.23 12.41
N ASN A 118 -21.21 2.24 11.53
CA ASN A 118 -21.72 2.42 10.17
C ASN A 118 -20.93 3.48 9.38
N ALA A 119 -19.63 3.62 9.68
CA ALA A 119 -18.73 4.55 9.03
C ALA A 119 -18.08 3.89 7.81
N LYS A 120 -17.77 4.68 6.77
CA LYS A 120 -17.04 4.17 5.60
C LYS A 120 -15.62 3.79 6.01
N PHE A 121 -15.27 2.52 5.80
CA PHE A 121 -13.90 2.03 6.02
C PHE A 121 -13.12 2.05 4.70
N PHE A 122 -11.99 2.76 4.71
CA PHE A 122 -11.03 2.75 3.61
C PHE A 122 -9.85 1.90 4.05
N ALA A 123 -9.84 0.63 3.66
CA ALA A 123 -8.59 -0.11 3.55
C ALA A 123 -8.07 0.08 2.15
N GLU A 124 -6.77 0.17 1.94
CA GLU A 124 -6.18 0.04 0.62
C GLU A 124 -5.79 -1.42 0.47
N GLU A 125 -6.80 -2.27 0.26
CA GLU A 125 -6.56 -3.65 -0.13
C GLU A 125 -6.74 -3.70 -1.64
N ASP A 126 -5.62 -3.70 -2.35
CA ASP A 126 -5.52 -3.72 -3.80
C ASP A 126 -5.99 -5.08 -4.35
N ARG A 127 -7.26 -5.40 -4.12
CA ARG A 127 -7.96 -6.58 -4.63
C ARG A 127 -8.81 -6.17 -5.82
N TYR A 128 -8.15 -5.63 -6.84
CA TYR A 128 -8.70 -5.69 -8.19
C TYR A 128 -8.47 -7.11 -8.73
N PRO A 129 -9.47 -7.74 -9.38
CA PRO A 129 -9.27 -9.02 -10.04
C PRO A 129 -8.22 -8.83 -11.13
N LYS A 130 -7.00 -9.30 -10.86
CA LYS A 130 -5.88 -9.20 -11.80
C LYS A 130 -6.02 -10.29 -12.84
N ASP A 131 -5.95 -9.89 -14.10
CA ASP A 131 -5.89 -10.86 -15.19
C ASP A 131 -4.51 -11.54 -15.24
N LYS A 132 -4.44 -12.70 -15.90
CA LYS A 132 -3.18 -13.43 -16.10
C LYS A 132 -2.11 -12.53 -16.74
N ARG A 133 -2.50 -11.65 -17.67
CA ARG A 133 -1.58 -10.72 -18.35
C ARG A 133 -0.97 -9.71 -17.40
N GLU A 134 -1.79 -9.13 -16.54
CA GLU A 134 -1.35 -8.14 -15.54
C GLU A 134 -0.41 -8.76 -14.51
N LEU A 135 -0.66 -10.01 -14.10
CA LEU A 135 0.25 -10.75 -13.21
C LEU A 135 1.60 -11.02 -13.87
N VAL A 136 1.60 -11.37 -15.16
CA VAL A 136 2.84 -11.53 -15.94
C VAL A 136 3.57 -10.20 -16.08
N GLU A 137 2.87 -9.11 -16.36
CA GLU A 137 3.46 -7.76 -16.42
C GLU A 137 4.10 -7.37 -15.08
N HIS A 138 3.43 -7.68 -13.96
CA HIS A 138 4.00 -7.44 -12.64
C HIS A 138 5.27 -8.27 -12.38
N MET A 139 5.30 -9.54 -12.81
CA MET A 139 6.53 -10.35 -12.78
C MET A 139 7.64 -9.73 -13.64
N THR A 140 7.30 -9.21 -14.83
CA THR A 140 8.26 -8.54 -15.72
C THR A 140 8.90 -7.34 -15.04
N VAL A 141 8.10 -6.52 -14.34
CA VAL A 141 8.61 -5.36 -13.59
C VAL A 141 9.56 -5.78 -12.47
N LEU A 142 9.21 -6.80 -11.69
CA LEU A 142 10.07 -7.32 -10.61
C LEU A 142 11.41 -7.84 -11.16
N LEU A 143 11.40 -8.49 -12.32
CA LEU A 143 12.62 -9.00 -12.95
C LEU A 143 13.43 -7.92 -13.66
N ALA A 144 12.81 -6.81 -14.07
CA ALA A 144 13.47 -5.75 -14.84
C ALA A 144 14.65 -5.14 -14.09
N GLY A 145 14.57 -4.97 -12.77
CA GLY A 145 15.67 -4.46 -11.95
C GLY A 145 16.91 -5.36 -12.04
N ARG A 146 16.71 -6.67 -11.88
CA ARG A 146 17.78 -7.67 -11.99
C ARG A 146 18.37 -7.75 -13.41
N VAL A 147 17.51 -7.66 -14.44
CA VAL A 147 17.95 -7.65 -15.84
C VAL A 147 18.79 -6.40 -16.13
N ALA A 148 18.36 -5.23 -15.65
CA ALA A 148 19.09 -3.98 -15.82
C ALA A 148 20.47 -4.04 -15.14
N GLU A 149 20.56 -4.56 -13.91
CA GLU A 149 21.85 -4.76 -13.24
C GLU A 149 22.77 -5.70 -14.05
N HIS A 150 22.22 -6.79 -14.57
CA HIS A 150 23.01 -7.72 -15.39
C HIS A 150 23.49 -7.07 -16.69
N MET A 151 22.64 -6.29 -17.36
CA MET A 151 23.00 -5.57 -18.60
C MET A 151 24.07 -4.50 -18.37
N VAL A 152 24.04 -3.80 -17.23
CA VAL A 152 24.97 -2.70 -16.93
C VAL A 152 26.28 -3.19 -16.32
N PHE A 153 26.22 -4.14 -15.36
CA PHE A 153 27.38 -4.56 -14.57
C PHE A 153 28.00 -5.89 -15.01
N GLY A 154 27.35 -6.63 -15.92
CA GLY A 154 27.84 -7.91 -16.45
C GLY A 154 27.95 -9.03 -15.40
N ARG A 155 27.30 -8.87 -14.23
CA ARG A 155 27.33 -9.84 -13.13
C ARG A 155 26.00 -9.86 -12.38
N ILE A 156 25.71 -10.98 -11.76
CA ILE A 156 24.51 -11.17 -10.93
C ILE A 156 24.82 -10.75 -9.49
N THR A 157 24.00 -9.88 -8.91
CA THR A 157 24.12 -9.45 -7.51
C THR A 157 23.11 -10.16 -6.60
N THR A 158 23.34 -10.13 -5.29
CA THR A 158 22.37 -10.57 -4.27
C THR A 158 21.32 -9.51 -3.95
N GLY A 159 21.42 -8.31 -4.53
CA GLY A 159 20.50 -7.19 -4.27
C GLY A 159 19.07 -7.49 -4.70
N ALA A 160 18.90 -8.23 -5.80
CA ALA A 160 17.58 -8.61 -6.35
C ALA A 160 17.00 -9.92 -5.76
N SER A 161 17.41 -10.31 -4.55
CA SER A 161 16.91 -11.56 -3.92
C SER A 161 15.44 -11.45 -3.50
N ASP A 162 14.99 -10.25 -3.08
CA ASP A 162 13.60 -10.00 -2.70
C ASP A 162 12.67 -10.06 -3.92
N ASP A 163 13.08 -9.45 -5.04
CA ASP A 163 12.32 -9.48 -6.29
C ASP A 163 12.09 -10.91 -6.79
N LEU A 164 13.13 -11.75 -6.77
CA LEU A 164 13.02 -13.16 -7.15
C LEU A 164 12.06 -13.93 -6.24
N LYS A 165 12.10 -13.67 -4.94
CA LYS A 165 11.19 -14.31 -3.98
C LYS A 165 9.74 -13.92 -4.28
N ARG A 166 9.50 -12.66 -4.60
CA ARG A 166 8.17 -12.14 -4.92
C ARG A 166 7.62 -12.69 -6.25
N VAL A 167 8.48 -12.84 -7.25
CA VAL A 167 8.16 -13.53 -8.53
C VAL A 167 7.80 -15.00 -8.29
N TYR A 168 8.54 -15.69 -7.40
CA TYR A 168 8.23 -17.06 -7.01
C TYR A 168 6.88 -17.17 -6.30
N GLU A 169 6.59 -16.28 -5.34
CA GLU A 169 5.31 -16.26 -4.65
C GLU A 169 4.14 -16.00 -5.61
N LEU A 170 4.32 -15.07 -6.55
CA LEU A 170 3.30 -14.71 -7.53
C LEU A 170 3.04 -15.84 -8.54
N SER A 171 4.10 -16.47 -9.06
CA SER A 171 3.95 -17.64 -9.96
C SER A 171 3.30 -18.83 -9.24
N ARG A 172 3.65 -19.05 -7.96
CA ARG A 172 3.02 -20.09 -7.16
C ARG A 172 1.53 -19.84 -6.97
N SER A 173 1.12 -18.60 -6.65
CA SER A 173 -0.31 -18.28 -6.49
C SER A 173 -1.07 -18.39 -7.82
N MET A 174 -0.46 -17.98 -8.95
CA MET A 174 -1.05 -18.16 -10.29
C MET A 174 -1.41 -19.62 -10.60
N ILE A 175 -0.57 -20.57 -10.20
CA ILE A 175 -0.78 -22.00 -10.47
C ILE A 175 -1.64 -22.64 -9.38
N ALA A 176 -1.27 -22.46 -8.10
CA ALA A 176 -1.85 -23.21 -6.99
C ALA A 176 -3.16 -22.62 -6.46
N GLU A 177 -3.38 -21.31 -6.60
CA GLU A 177 -4.55 -20.63 -6.06
C GLU A 177 -5.51 -20.18 -7.16
N TYR A 178 -4.97 -19.66 -8.27
CA TYR A 178 -5.79 -19.09 -9.35
C TYR A 178 -6.07 -20.04 -10.53
N GLY A 179 -5.35 -21.17 -10.62
CA GLY A 179 -5.54 -22.14 -11.71
C GLY A 179 -5.31 -21.53 -13.11
N MET A 180 -4.45 -20.51 -13.21
CA MET A 180 -4.20 -19.77 -14.45
C MET A 180 -3.29 -20.50 -15.44
N ASP A 181 -2.88 -21.73 -15.11
CA ASP A 181 -2.15 -22.60 -16.03
C ASP A 181 -3.05 -23.77 -16.51
N PRO A 182 -3.41 -23.79 -17.81
CA PRO A 182 -4.29 -24.83 -18.36
C PRO A 182 -3.68 -26.23 -18.29
N SER A 183 -2.36 -26.37 -18.17
CA SER A 183 -1.69 -27.67 -18.08
C SER A 183 -1.68 -28.26 -16.66
N SER A 184 -1.69 -27.39 -15.64
CA SER A 184 -1.77 -27.74 -14.22
C SER A 184 -3.17 -28.16 -13.75
N CYS A 185 -4.18 -27.99 -14.61
CA CYS A 185 -5.58 -28.30 -14.31
C CYS A 185 -5.81 -29.82 -14.28
N ARG A 186 -5.29 -30.47 -13.24
CA ARG A 186 -5.59 -31.87 -12.91
C ARG A 186 -6.16 -32.04 -11.51
N ALA A 187 -6.03 -31.03 -10.64
CA ALA A 187 -6.70 -31.00 -9.36
C ALA A 187 -6.58 -29.58 -8.81
N ALA A 188 -7.70 -28.94 -8.45
CA ALA A 188 -7.71 -28.08 -7.27
C ALA A 188 -7.27 -28.97 -6.09
N CYS A 189 -5.95 -29.09 -5.93
CA CYS A 189 -5.30 -30.01 -5.03
C CYS A 189 -5.62 -29.55 -3.61
N PRO A 190 -6.34 -30.35 -2.79
CA PRO A 190 -6.63 -29.96 -1.42
C PRO A 190 -5.30 -29.82 -0.68
N ARG A 191 -5.14 -28.67 -0.03
CA ARG A 191 -3.95 -28.30 0.75
C ARG A 191 -3.47 -29.49 1.55
N THR A 192 -2.31 -30.06 1.19
CA THR A 192 -1.57 -30.95 2.09
C THR A 192 -1.17 -30.13 3.30
N THR A 193 -2.02 -30.17 4.33
CA THR A 193 -1.63 -29.91 5.70
C THR A 193 -0.46 -30.82 5.99
N THR A 194 0.61 -30.20 6.45
CA THR A 194 1.80 -30.82 7.00
C THR A 194 1.36 -31.81 8.11
N ARG A 195 1.14 -33.08 7.78
CA ARG A 195 1.14 -34.17 8.77
C ARG A 195 2.44 -34.94 8.61
N SER A 196 3.25 -34.84 9.65
CA SER A 196 4.45 -35.65 9.87
C SER A 196 4.16 -37.15 9.71
N PRO A 197 5.10 -37.95 9.18
CA PRO A 197 4.85 -39.36 8.94
C PRO A 197 4.95 -40.12 10.28
N THR A 198 3.80 -40.44 10.87
CA THR A 198 3.75 -41.49 11.91
C THR A 198 3.63 -42.84 11.22
N ARG A 199 4.76 -43.55 11.21
CA ARG A 199 4.98 -44.92 10.77
C ARG A 199 4.02 -45.88 11.47
N ARG A 200 3.18 -46.63 10.72
CA ARG A 200 2.57 -47.89 11.18
C ARG A 200 2.62 -48.94 10.06
N GLY A 201 3.08 -50.12 10.45
CA GLY A 201 3.41 -51.26 9.58
C GLY A 201 2.21 -52.07 9.11
N PRO A 202 2.46 -53.22 8.45
CA PRO A 202 1.44 -53.96 7.70
C PRO A 202 0.69 -54.94 8.60
N SER A 203 -0.65 -54.88 8.58
CA SER A 203 -1.51 -55.96 9.06
C SER A 203 -1.98 -56.78 7.86
N SER A 204 -1.60 -58.05 7.86
CA SER A 204 -1.98 -59.10 6.91
C SER A 204 -3.49 -59.34 6.90
N THR A 205 -4.07 -59.40 5.70
CA THR A 205 -5.44 -59.87 5.48
C THR A 205 -5.40 -61.18 4.70
N THR A 206 -5.83 -62.24 5.38
CA THR A 206 -6.24 -63.54 4.87
C THR A 206 -7.18 -63.42 3.67
N SER A 207 -6.81 -64.01 2.54
CA SER A 207 -7.72 -64.34 1.44
C SER A 207 -8.05 -65.84 1.47
N ARG A 208 -9.32 -66.13 1.19
CA ARG A 208 -9.94 -67.45 1.13
C ARG A 208 -10.06 -67.85 -0.35
N SER A 209 -9.66 -69.06 -0.72
CA SER A 209 -10.26 -69.88 -1.80
C SER A 209 -9.41 -71.12 -2.09
N THR A 210 -9.81 -72.26 -1.51
CA THR A 210 -10.36 -73.48 -2.16
C THR A 210 -10.49 -74.55 -1.10
#